data_AF-A0A929YKA3-F1
#
_entry.id   AF-A0A929YKA3-F1
#
_cell.length_a   1.000
_cell.length_b   1.000
_cell.length_c   1.000
_cell.angle_alpha   90.00
_cell.angle_beta   90.00
_cell.angle_gamma   90.00
#
_symmetry.space_group_name_H-M   'P 1'
#
loop_
_entity.id
_entity.type
_entity.pdbx_description
1 polymer ?
#
loop_
_entity_poly.entity_id
_entity_poly.type
_entity_poly.pdbx_seq_one_letter_code
_entity_poly.pdbx_strand_id
1 'polypeptide(L)'
;MKPEVITNEITQILVLSVAAFILSMMLTPVYTFLAYRYKFWKKQREESTTGEKLKVFLRLHSAKFKRNIPTMAGAIGVISIAVVTFSSNFDRGQTLLPLAGLLGGAVVGLIDDIINLRSDGHGVAGLRSSVKFLMISLIGLVLGWYFFAKLGYSSVHIPFLGDLALGWMMVPLFGFAVVATGNAVNISDGLDGLAGGLLSISFGSFGIIALLQGHLGLSAFCFTVVGVLLSYVWFNIYPARFFMGDVGSFAFGVSLGVVAMLTNTLFLLPVIGMIFVIEAGSSLIQILSKKIFNRKVFLSAPIHHHLEAKGWPETKITMRFWVISCVVGFIGIYLALAGGHIPNV
;
A
#
# COMPACT_ATOMS: atom_id res chain seq x y z
N MET A 1 -29.80 -7.99 12.07
CA MET A 1 -28.90 -8.75 12.97
C MET A 1 -29.16 -8.29 14.40
N LYS A 2 -29.20 -9.19 15.40
CA LYS A 2 -29.47 -8.76 16.79
C LYS A 2 -28.31 -7.87 17.29
N PRO A 3 -28.57 -6.78 18.05
CA PRO A 3 -27.53 -5.86 18.51
C PRO A 3 -26.33 -6.54 19.18
N GLU A 4 -26.58 -7.57 20.01
CA GLU A 4 -25.54 -8.33 20.72
C GLU A 4 -24.54 -9.02 19.78
N VAL A 5 -25.02 -9.53 18.63
CA VAL A 5 -24.15 -10.22 17.66
C VAL A 5 -23.25 -9.20 16.97
N ILE A 6 -23.79 -8.03 16.59
CA ILE A 6 -23.00 -6.93 16.01
C ILE A 6 -21.91 -6.49 17.00
N THR A 7 -22.24 -6.35 18.28
CA THR A 7 -21.28 -5.97 19.31
C THR A 7 -20.13 -6.98 19.41
N ASN A 8 -20.43 -8.28 19.46
CA ASN A 8 -19.40 -9.32 19.57
C ASN A 8 -18.45 -9.32 18.36
N GLU A 9 -18.98 -9.19 17.14
CA GLU A 9 -18.18 -9.19 15.91
C GLU A 9 -17.25 -7.96 15.83
N ILE A 10 -17.77 -6.77 16.17
CA ILE A 10 -16.96 -5.55 16.23
C ILE A 10 -15.89 -5.68 17.32
N THR A 11 -16.22 -6.24 18.49
CA THR A 11 -15.23 -6.49 19.54
C THR A 11 -14.11 -7.40 19.04
N GLN A 12 -14.41 -8.47 18.31
CA GLN A 12 -13.38 -9.36 17.75
C GLN A 12 -12.47 -8.63 16.75
N ILE A 13 -13.04 -7.84 15.83
CA ILE A 13 -12.28 -7.02 14.88
C ILE A 13 -11.29 -6.10 15.60
N LEU A 14 -11.76 -5.42 16.65
CA LEU A 14 -10.92 -4.51 17.45
C LEU A 14 -9.82 -5.25 18.22
N VAL A 15 -10.14 -6.41 18.80
CA VAL A 15 -9.14 -7.26 19.49
C VAL A 15 -8.03 -7.69 18.54
N LEU A 16 -8.36 -8.11 17.32
CA LEU A 16 -7.36 -8.49 16.32
C LEU A 16 -6.49 -7.31 15.90
N SER A 17 -7.08 -6.12 15.73
CA SER A 17 -6.33 -4.89 15.45
C SER A 17 -5.32 -4.57 16.55
N VAL A 18 -5.75 -4.59 17.82
CA VAL A 18 -4.88 -4.34 18.98
C VAL A 18 -3.81 -5.42 19.12
N ALA A 19 -4.16 -6.70 18.93
CA ALA A 19 -3.21 -7.81 18.97
C ALA A 19 -2.11 -7.65 17.91
N ALA A 20 -2.47 -7.25 16.69
CA ALA A 20 -1.53 -7.01 15.61
C ALA A 20 -0.61 -5.82 15.87
N PHE A 21 -1.14 -4.73 16.46
CA PHE A 21 -0.36 -3.59 16.93
C PHE A 21 0.68 -4.02 17.97
N ILE A 22 0.25 -4.75 19.01
CA ILE A 22 1.13 -5.22 20.10
C ILE A 22 2.22 -6.14 19.54
N LEU A 23 1.84 -7.12 18.71
CA LEU A 23 2.80 -8.04 18.09
C LEU A 23 3.83 -7.28 17.24
N SER A 24 3.38 -6.32 16.42
CA SER A 24 4.27 -5.45 15.63
C SER A 24 5.22 -4.64 16.50
N MET A 25 4.73 -4.06 17.60
CA MET A 25 5.55 -3.35 18.59
C MET A 25 6.61 -4.27 19.21
N MET A 26 6.26 -5.50 19.57
CA MET A 26 7.18 -6.48 20.16
C MET A 26 8.26 -6.96 19.17
N LEU A 27 7.91 -7.11 17.88
CA LEU A 27 8.86 -7.51 16.84
C LEU A 27 9.81 -6.38 16.40
N THR A 28 9.43 -5.11 16.63
CA THR A 28 10.22 -3.96 16.18
C THR A 28 11.63 -3.89 16.80
N PRO A 29 11.83 -4.08 18.13
CA PRO A 29 13.18 -4.15 18.71
C PRO A 29 14.04 -5.27 18.12
N VAL A 30 13.45 -6.44 17.84
CA VAL A 30 14.16 -7.58 17.24
C VAL A 30 14.61 -7.23 15.83
N TYR A 31 13.71 -6.68 15.01
CA TYR A 31 14.04 -6.21 13.68
C TYR A 31 15.12 -5.13 13.70
N THR A 32 14.98 -4.11 14.55
CA THR A 32 15.96 -3.01 14.59
C THR A 32 17.34 -3.52 15.00
N PHE A 33 17.45 -4.42 15.97
CA PHE A 33 18.71 -5.07 16.32
C PHE A 33 19.36 -5.76 15.11
N LEU A 34 18.61 -6.59 14.39
CA LEU A 34 19.11 -7.28 13.19
C LEU A 34 19.49 -6.29 12.09
N ALA A 35 18.66 -5.28 11.85
CA ALA A 35 18.84 -4.31 10.79
C ALA A 35 20.09 -3.43 11.00
N TYR A 36 20.39 -3.05 12.23
CA TYR A 36 21.64 -2.36 12.57
C TYR A 36 22.85 -3.30 12.57
N ARG A 37 22.70 -4.53 13.06
CA ARG A 37 23.79 -5.53 13.08
C ARG A 37 24.26 -5.89 11.67
N TYR A 38 23.33 -6.08 10.74
CA TYR A 38 23.59 -6.48 9.35
C TYR A 38 23.55 -5.33 8.35
N LYS A 39 23.42 -4.08 8.83
CA LYS A 39 23.52 -2.85 8.04
C LYS A 39 22.52 -2.77 6.89
N PHE A 40 21.23 -2.92 7.19
CA PHE A 40 20.14 -2.86 6.21
C PHE A 40 19.83 -1.44 5.69
N TRP A 41 20.84 -0.62 5.38
CA TRP A 41 20.65 0.71 4.79
C TRP A 41 21.17 0.74 3.35
N LYS A 42 20.48 1.48 2.48
CA LYS A 42 20.81 1.59 1.06
C LYS A 42 22.09 2.42 0.88
N LYS A 43 22.99 1.99 -0.01
CA LYS A 43 24.13 2.80 -0.49
C LYS A 43 23.63 3.86 -1.49
N GLN A 44 24.26 5.03 -1.51
CA GLN A 44 23.80 6.20 -2.25
C GLN A 44 23.83 6.00 -3.79
N ARG A 45 22.84 6.54 -4.50
CA ARG A 45 22.81 6.62 -5.98
C ARG A 45 23.24 8.01 -6.45
N GLU A 46 23.97 8.09 -7.56
CA GLU A 46 24.26 9.37 -8.22
C GLU A 46 23.35 9.66 -9.43
N GLU A 47 22.70 8.64 -9.99
CA GLU A 47 21.97 8.70 -11.27
C GLU A 47 20.50 8.24 -11.17
N SER A 48 19.64 8.82 -12.00
CA SER A 48 18.22 8.48 -12.13
C SER A 48 18.01 7.22 -12.97
N THR A 49 16.77 6.72 -13.02
CA THR A 49 16.35 5.63 -13.93
C THR A 49 16.57 5.94 -15.42
N THR A 50 16.78 7.22 -15.77
CA THR A 50 17.09 7.68 -17.13
C THR A 50 18.55 8.09 -17.31
N GLY A 51 19.44 7.81 -16.35
CA GLY A 51 20.87 8.14 -16.39
C GLY A 51 21.21 9.60 -16.09
N GLU A 52 20.24 10.43 -15.67
CA GLU A 52 20.51 11.83 -15.29
C GLU A 52 20.95 11.93 -13.83
N LYS A 53 21.92 12.80 -13.51
CA LYS A 53 22.30 13.03 -12.10
C LYS A 53 21.13 13.56 -11.26
N LEU A 54 20.83 12.91 -10.14
CA LEU A 54 19.71 13.21 -9.22
C LEU A 54 19.96 14.46 -8.34
N LYS A 55 20.41 15.59 -8.91
CA LYS A 55 20.91 16.76 -8.14
C LYS A 55 19.93 17.30 -7.09
N VAL A 56 18.63 17.35 -7.40
CA VAL A 56 17.61 17.91 -6.49
C VAL A 56 17.27 16.93 -5.37
N PHE A 57 17.01 15.66 -5.70
CA PHE A 57 16.73 14.60 -4.73
C PHE A 57 17.91 14.41 -3.76
N LEU A 58 19.14 14.40 -4.29
CA LEU A 58 20.36 14.28 -3.51
C LEU A 58 20.52 15.40 -2.48
N ARG A 59 20.21 16.64 -2.87
CA ARG A 59 20.29 17.78 -1.93
C ARG A 59 19.25 17.63 -0.82
N LEU A 60 18.01 17.30 -1.16
CA LEU A 60 16.89 17.17 -0.22
C LEU A 60 17.11 16.02 0.79
N HIS A 61 17.64 14.88 0.36
CA HIS A 61 17.76 13.68 1.20
C HIS A 61 19.14 13.47 1.84
N SER A 62 20.09 14.38 1.59
CA SER A 62 21.48 14.29 2.10
C SER A 62 21.60 14.09 3.61
N ALA A 63 20.71 14.70 4.41
CA ALA A 63 20.69 14.55 5.87
C ALA A 63 20.19 13.17 6.33
N LYS A 64 19.24 12.57 5.62
CA LYS A 64 18.72 11.21 5.93
C LYS A 64 19.77 10.15 5.63
N PHE A 65 20.52 10.29 4.53
CA PHE A 65 21.58 9.34 4.18
C PHE A 65 22.72 9.33 5.20
N LYS A 66 23.04 10.47 5.82
CA LYS A 66 24.04 10.52 6.90
C LYS A 66 23.63 9.75 8.16
N ARG A 67 22.34 9.45 8.33
CA ARG A 67 21.80 8.79 9.53
C ARG A 67 21.73 7.26 9.44
N ASN A 68 22.14 6.65 8.32
CA ASN A 68 22.15 5.18 8.11
C ASN A 68 20.84 4.51 8.54
N ILE A 69 19.72 5.01 8.01
CA ILE A 69 18.37 4.57 8.37
C ILE A 69 18.09 3.20 7.72
N PRO A 70 17.75 2.15 8.49
CA PRO A 70 17.45 0.83 7.93
C PRO A 70 16.17 0.79 7.07
N THR A 71 16.11 -0.15 6.13
CA THR A 71 14.97 -0.42 5.23
C THR A 71 14.47 -1.86 5.38
N MET A 72 13.35 -2.22 4.72
CA MET A 72 12.62 -3.49 4.86
C MET A 72 11.81 -3.64 6.16
N ALA A 73 11.49 -2.55 6.86
CA ALA A 73 10.70 -2.63 8.09
C ALA A 73 9.25 -3.10 7.84
N GLY A 74 8.77 -3.02 6.60
CA GLY A 74 7.51 -3.62 6.17
C GLY A 74 7.42 -5.12 6.46
N ALA A 75 8.55 -5.84 6.56
CA ALA A 75 8.58 -7.24 6.94
C ALA A 75 7.96 -7.51 8.32
N ILE A 76 8.14 -6.59 9.29
CA ILE A 76 7.49 -6.69 10.61
C ILE A 76 5.97 -6.78 10.41
N GLY A 77 5.44 -5.88 9.59
CA GLY A 77 4.01 -5.82 9.36
C GLY A 77 3.46 -7.03 8.64
N VAL A 78 4.17 -7.50 7.62
CA VAL A 78 3.79 -8.73 6.88
C VAL A 78 3.74 -9.94 7.82
N ILE A 79 4.75 -10.11 8.68
CA ILE A 79 4.81 -11.20 9.65
C ILE A 79 3.66 -11.08 10.66
N SER A 80 3.44 -9.90 11.24
CA SER A 80 2.37 -9.69 12.22
C SER A 80 0.98 -9.97 11.64
N ILE A 81 0.70 -9.47 10.42
CA ILE A 81 -0.59 -9.71 9.74
C ILE A 81 -0.75 -11.20 9.44
N ALA A 82 0.29 -11.87 8.94
CA ALA A 82 0.23 -13.29 8.63
C ALA A 82 -0.05 -14.12 9.89
N VAL A 83 0.66 -13.86 10.99
CA VAL A 83 0.47 -14.57 12.26
C VAL A 83 -0.96 -14.39 12.78
N VAL A 84 -1.45 -13.16 12.89
CA VAL A 84 -2.81 -12.87 13.39
C VAL A 84 -3.89 -13.44 12.47
N THR A 85 -3.69 -13.35 11.16
CA THR A 85 -4.67 -13.88 10.19
C THR A 85 -4.72 -15.40 10.23
N PHE A 86 -3.58 -16.08 10.21
CA PHE A 86 -3.54 -17.55 10.27
C PHE A 86 -4.06 -18.11 11.60
N SER A 87 -3.83 -17.42 12.72
CA SER A 87 -4.26 -17.90 14.03
C SER A 87 -5.76 -17.71 14.27
N SER A 88 -6.33 -16.59 13.82
CA SER A 88 -7.60 -16.11 14.37
C SER A 88 -8.58 -15.55 13.33
N ASN A 89 -8.19 -15.41 12.06
CA ASN A 89 -9.02 -14.77 11.03
C ASN A 89 -8.87 -15.43 9.64
N PHE A 90 -8.50 -16.71 9.59
CA PHE A 90 -8.25 -17.40 8.32
C PHE A 90 -9.56 -17.91 7.71
N ASP A 91 -9.94 -17.33 6.58
CA ASP A 91 -11.13 -17.68 5.83
C ASP A 91 -10.83 -17.72 4.33
N ARG A 92 -11.26 -18.80 3.66
CA ARG A 92 -10.96 -19.03 2.24
C ARG A 92 -11.70 -18.07 1.30
N GLY A 93 -12.85 -17.57 1.72
CA GLY A 93 -13.68 -16.66 0.95
C GLY A 93 -13.32 -15.19 1.13
N GLN A 94 -12.79 -14.82 2.30
CA GLN A 94 -12.58 -13.42 2.68
C GLN A 94 -11.10 -13.03 2.84
N THR A 95 -10.30 -13.82 3.56
CA THR A 95 -8.96 -13.36 4.00
C THR A 95 -7.80 -14.04 3.31
N LEU A 96 -8.01 -15.21 2.69
CA LEU A 96 -6.98 -15.91 1.93
C LEU A 96 -6.39 -15.07 0.79
N LEU A 97 -7.26 -14.41 0.01
CA LEU A 97 -6.84 -13.60 -1.14
C LEU A 97 -6.01 -12.37 -0.77
N PRO A 98 -6.46 -11.49 0.16
CA PRO A 98 -5.67 -10.33 0.54
C PRO A 98 -4.40 -10.74 1.28
N LEU A 99 -4.41 -11.84 2.04
CA LEU A 99 -3.21 -12.42 2.66
C LEU A 99 -2.22 -12.95 1.61
N ALA A 100 -2.70 -13.66 0.58
CA ALA A 100 -1.85 -14.15 -0.51
C ALA A 100 -1.27 -12.98 -1.33
N GLY A 101 -2.06 -11.94 -1.57
CA GLY A 101 -1.58 -10.69 -2.18
C GLY A 101 -0.52 -10.00 -1.34
N LEU A 102 -0.73 -9.87 -0.02
CA LEU A 102 0.23 -9.32 0.93
C LEU A 102 1.56 -10.08 0.89
N LEU A 103 1.51 -11.41 1.02
CA LEU A 103 2.70 -12.27 1.02
C LEU A 103 3.41 -12.25 -0.34
N GLY A 104 2.66 -12.32 -1.45
CA GLY A 104 3.21 -12.25 -2.80
C GLY A 104 3.91 -10.92 -3.07
N GLY A 105 3.27 -9.80 -2.72
CA GLY A 105 3.87 -8.47 -2.81
C GLY A 105 5.12 -8.33 -1.93
N ALA A 106 5.08 -8.87 -0.71
CA ALA A 106 6.22 -8.88 0.21
C ALA A 106 7.43 -9.63 -0.36
N VAL A 107 7.22 -10.78 -1.00
CA VAL A 107 8.29 -11.57 -1.62
C VAL A 107 8.95 -10.79 -2.76
N VAL A 108 8.17 -10.16 -3.64
CA VAL A 108 8.72 -9.34 -4.74
C VAL A 108 9.52 -8.17 -4.17
N GLY A 109 8.96 -7.47 -3.17
CA GLY A 109 9.64 -6.36 -2.52
C GLY A 109 10.92 -6.76 -1.78
N LEU A 110 10.92 -7.94 -1.15
CA LEU A 110 12.09 -8.48 -0.44
C LEU A 110 13.22 -8.81 -1.40
N ILE A 111 12.90 -9.42 -2.54
CA ILE A 111 13.88 -9.69 -3.59
C ILE A 111 14.51 -8.37 -4.05
N ASP A 112 13.70 -7.33 -4.30
CA ASP A 112 14.20 -6.02 -4.74
C ASP A 112 15.08 -5.34 -3.69
N ASP A 113 14.64 -5.31 -2.43
CA ASP A 113 15.40 -4.67 -1.35
C ASP A 113 16.72 -5.42 -1.07
N ILE A 114 16.75 -6.76 -1.10
CA ILE A 114 17.98 -7.53 -0.94
C ILE A 114 18.97 -7.24 -2.09
N ILE A 115 18.49 -7.16 -3.33
CA ILE A 115 19.33 -6.79 -4.49
C ILE A 115 19.86 -5.37 -4.32
N ASN A 116 19.02 -4.42 -3.89
CA ASN A 116 19.43 -3.04 -3.63
C ASN A 116 20.50 -2.95 -2.53
N LEU A 117 20.37 -3.73 -1.45
CA LEU A 117 21.33 -3.73 -0.33
C LEU A 117 22.69 -4.32 -0.73
N ARG A 118 22.71 -5.30 -1.63
CA ARG A 118 23.93 -5.94 -2.15
C ARG A 118 24.57 -5.19 -3.31
N SER A 119 23.92 -4.16 -3.85
CA SER A 119 24.43 -3.38 -4.98
C SER A 119 25.64 -2.53 -4.56
N ASP A 120 26.63 -2.45 -5.45
CA ASP A 120 27.85 -1.66 -5.24
C ASP A 120 27.65 -0.16 -5.51
N GLY A 121 26.43 0.28 -5.85
CA GLY A 121 26.10 1.69 -6.12
C GLY A 121 26.38 2.14 -7.55
N HIS A 122 26.95 1.27 -8.38
CA HIS A 122 27.14 1.48 -9.82
C HIS A 122 26.06 0.75 -10.64
N GLY A 123 25.43 1.44 -11.61
CA GLY A 123 24.41 0.87 -12.49
C GLY A 123 22.98 0.87 -11.93
N VAL A 124 22.12 0.00 -12.48
CA VAL A 124 20.71 -0.11 -12.07
C VAL A 124 20.63 -0.82 -10.71
N ALA A 125 20.36 -0.05 -9.65
CA ALA A 125 20.14 -0.60 -8.32
C ALA A 125 18.70 -1.16 -8.20
N GLY A 126 18.61 -2.38 -7.66
CA GLY A 126 17.36 -3.12 -7.51
C GLY A 126 17.04 -3.99 -8.73
N LEU A 127 15.91 -4.68 -8.67
CA LEU A 127 15.38 -5.46 -9.77
C LEU A 127 14.99 -4.54 -10.93
N ARG A 128 15.28 -4.95 -12.17
CA ARG A 128 14.85 -4.20 -13.36
C ARG A 128 13.35 -3.98 -13.31
N SER A 129 12.89 -2.74 -13.54
CA SER A 129 11.48 -2.36 -13.40
C SER A 129 10.52 -3.24 -14.20
N SER A 130 10.95 -3.74 -15.37
CA SER A 130 10.16 -4.67 -16.19
C SER A 130 9.97 -6.05 -15.55
N VAL A 131 10.99 -6.56 -14.84
CA VAL A 131 10.91 -7.86 -14.13
C VAL A 131 10.02 -7.71 -12.92
N LYS A 132 10.16 -6.61 -12.17
CA LYS A 132 9.30 -6.29 -11.02
C LYS A 132 7.84 -6.19 -11.45
N PHE A 133 7.56 -5.46 -12.54
CA PHE A 133 6.23 -5.36 -13.14
C PHE A 133 5.68 -6.75 -13.51
N LEU A 134 6.47 -7.56 -14.23
CA LEU A 134 6.06 -8.92 -14.62
C LEU A 134 5.70 -9.79 -13.41
N MET A 135 6.51 -9.77 -12.34
CA MET A 135 6.25 -10.56 -11.13
C MET A 135 4.92 -10.16 -10.47
N ILE A 136 4.67 -8.86 -10.29
CA ILE A 136 3.41 -8.36 -9.70
C ILE A 136 2.23 -8.65 -10.63
N SER A 137 2.40 -8.54 -11.95
CA SER A 137 1.36 -8.92 -12.93
C SER A 137 1.01 -10.40 -12.85
N LEU A 138 2.00 -11.29 -12.74
CA LEU A 138 1.75 -12.72 -12.57
C LEU A 138 1.00 -13.01 -11.27
N ILE A 139 1.38 -12.39 -10.16
CA ILE A 139 0.65 -12.48 -8.88
C ILE A 139 -0.80 -12.01 -9.07
N GLY A 140 -1.00 -10.84 -9.68
CA GLY A 140 -2.32 -10.28 -9.94
C GLY A 140 -3.20 -11.18 -10.81
N LEU A 141 -2.64 -11.79 -11.86
CA LEU A 141 -3.38 -12.70 -12.74
C LEU A 141 -3.75 -14.03 -12.05
N VAL A 142 -2.85 -14.60 -11.24
CA VAL A 142 -3.13 -15.82 -10.47
C VAL A 142 -4.22 -15.58 -9.43
N LEU A 143 -4.12 -14.46 -8.69
CA LEU A 143 -5.15 -14.08 -7.72
C LEU A 143 -6.47 -13.75 -8.41
N GLY A 144 -6.43 -13.05 -9.55
CA GLY A 144 -7.61 -12.75 -10.37
C GLY A 144 -8.29 -14.01 -10.91
N TRP A 145 -7.52 -15.02 -11.33
CA TRP A 145 -8.06 -16.32 -11.71
C TRP A 145 -8.76 -17.00 -10.54
N TYR A 146 -8.17 -17.01 -9.35
CA TYR A 146 -8.84 -17.57 -8.17
C TYR A 146 -10.12 -16.79 -7.82
N PHE A 147 -10.05 -15.46 -7.86
CA PHE A 147 -11.20 -14.58 -7.61
C PHE A 147 -12.38 -14.89 -8.54
N PHE A 148 -12.12 -15.07 -9.83
CA PHE A 148 -13.14 -15.44 -10.82
C PHE A 148 -13.58 -16.90 -10.68
N ALA A 149 -12.65 -17.86 -10.74
CA ALA A 149 -12.95 -19.27 -10.90
C ALA A 149 -13.28 -20.02 -9.60
N LYS A 150 -12.83 -19.52 -8.43
CA LYS A 150 -13.06 -20.17 -7.12
C LYS A 150 -14.04 -19.42 -6.25
N LEU A 151 -14.04 -18.08 -6.30
CA LEU A 151 -14.99 -17.26 -5.54
C LEU A 151 -16.25 -16.88 -6.35
N GLY A 152 -16.23 -17.08 -7.67
CA GLY A 152 -17.40 -16.89 -8.52
C GLY A 152 -17.73 -15.44 -8.87
N TYR A 153 -16.82 -14.50 -8.60
CA TYR A 153 -17.04 -13.09 -8.93
C TYR A 153 -16.90 -12.87 -10.44
N SER A 154 -18.01 -12.50 -11.09
CA SER A 154 -18.08 -12.27 -12.55
C SER A 154 -18.60 -10.89 -12.96
N SER A 155 -18.90 -10.02 -11.99
CA SER A 155 -19.39 -8.66 -12.22
C SER A 155 -18.58 -7.64 -11.41
N VAL A 156 -18.59 -6.40 -11.87
CA VAL A 156 -18.07 -5.25 -11.13
C VAL A 156 -19.20 -4.26 -10.89
N HIS A 157 -19.33 -3.77 -9.66
CA HIS A 157 -20.33 -2.77 -9.32
C HIS A 157 -19.83 -1.37 -9.68
N ILE A 158 -20.60 -0.65 -10.47
CA ILE A 158 -20.37 0.76 -10.80
C ILE A 158 -21.30 1.60 -9.92
N PRO A 159 -20.77 2.48 -9.05
CA PRO A 159 -21.60 3.31 -8.18
C PRO A 159 -22.70 4.02 -8.99
N PHE A 160 -23.94 3.97 -8.49
CA PHE A 160 -25.14 4.57 -9.10
C PHE A 160 -25.62 3.97 -10.43
N LEU A 161 -24.82 3.14 -11.10
CA LEU A 161 -25.16 2.50 -12.37
C LEU A 161 -25.46 1.00 -12.23
N GLY A 162 -25.02 0.38 -11.14
CA GLY A 162 -25.26 -1.02 -10.82
C GLY A 162 -24.17 -1.96 -11.33
N ASP A 163 -24.49 -3.25 -11.39
CA ASP A 163 -23.53 -4.30 -11.71
C ASP A 163 -23.33 -4.47 -13.22
N LEU A 164 -22.07 -4.41 -13.65
CA LEU A 164 -21.65 -4.75 -15.00
C LEU A 164 -21.07 -6.15 -15.01
N ALA A 165 -21.72 -7.08 -15.72
CA ALA A 165 -21.21 -8.43 -15.93
C ALA A 165 -20.01 -8.41 -16.90
N LEU A 166 -18.84 -8.82 -16.41
CA LEU A 166 -17.59 -8.86 -17.17
C LEU A 166 -17.14 -10.29 -17.47
N GLY A 167 -17.65 -11.29 -16.75
CA GLY A 167 -17.25 -12.68 -16.90
C GLY A 167 -15.75 -12.85 -16.66
N TRP A 168 -15.06 -13.54 -17.58
CA TRP A 168 -13.63 -13.83 -17.47
C TRP A 168 -12.75 -12.57 -17.49
N MET A 169 -13.25 -11.44 -18.00
CA MET A 169 -12.52 -10.16 -18.00
C MET A 169 -12.26 -9.61 -16.58
N MET A 170 -12.88 -10.20 -15.55
CA MET A 170 -12.53 -9.95 -14.15
C MET A 170 -11.06 -10.29 -13.84
N VAL A 171 -10.47 -11.29 -14.50
CA VAL A 171 -9.08 -11.71 -14.27
C VAL A 171 -8.07 -10.61 -14.63
N PRO A 172 -8.05 -10.08 -15.87
CA PRO A 172 -7.15 -8.98 -16.22
C PRO A 172 -7.49 -7.68 -15.47
N LEU A 173 -8.76 -7.42 -15.16
CA LEU A 173 -9.17 -6.26 -14.37
C LEU A 173 -8.59 -6.32 -12.94
N PHE A 174 -8.68 -7.48 -12.31
CA PHE A 174 -8.08 -7.74 -11.00
C PHE A 174 -6.56 -7.56 -11.03
N GLY A 175 -5.91 -8.14 -12.04
CA GLY A 175 -4.48 -7.99 -12.26
C GLY A 175 -4.06 -6.52 -12.41
N PHE A 176 -4.83 -5.74 -13.18
CA PHE A 176 -4.61 -4.31 -13.34
C PHE A 176 -4.75 -3.56 -12.01
N ALA A 177 -5.82 -3.81 -11.25
CA ALA A 177 -6.04 -3.16 -9.95
C ALA A 177 -4.87 -3.43 -9.00
N VAL A 178 -4.46 -4.69 -8.86
CA VAL A 178 -3.32 -5.10 -8.01
C VAL A 178 -2.01 -4.43 -8.43
N VAL A 179 -1.69 -4.44 -9.73
CA VAL A 179 -0.46 -3.86 -10.26
C VAL A 179 -0.46 -2.34 -10.08
N ALA A 180 -1.58 -1.68 -10.39
CA ALA A 180 -1.72 -0.23 -10.27
C ALA A 180 -1.56 0.22 -8.82
N THR A 181 -2.27 -0.42 -7.88
CA THR A 181 -2.20 -0.06 -6.45
C THR A 181 -0.84 -0.38 -5.84
N GLY A 182 -0.25 -1.54 -6.16
CA GLY A 182 1.09 -1.91 -5.70
C GLY A 182 2.16 -0.88 -6.09
N ASN A 183 2.16 -0.45 -7.37
CA ASN A 183 3.10 0.58 -7.83
C ASN A 183 2.78 1.96 -7.25
N ALA A 184 1.50 2.33 -7.13
CA ALA A 184 1.11 3.63 -6.61
C ALA A 184 1.57 3.82 -5.15
N VAL A 185 1.39 2.79 -4.32
CA VAL A 185 1.86 2.80 -2.93
C VAL A 185 3.38 2.86 -2.85
N ASN A 186 4.11 2.09 -3.68
CA ASN A 186 5.57 2.14 -3.74
C ASN A 186 6.10 3.53 -4.17
N ILE A 187 5.43 4.18 -5.11
CA ILE A 187 5.79 5.54 -5.55
C ILE A 187 5.56 6.57 -4.42
N SER A 188 4.52 6.40 -3.60
CA SER A 188 4.20 7.31 -2.50
C SER A 188 5.05 7.11 -1.23
N ASP A 189 5.82 6.02 -1.12
CA ASP A 189 6.74 5.77 0.00
C ASP A 189 8.06 6.56 -0.14
N GLY A 190 7.93 7.88 -0.30
CA GLY A 190 9.05 8.81 -0.49
C GLY A 190 9.31 9.76 0.68
N LEU A 191 8.37 9.87 1.63
CA LEU A 191 8.47 10.73 2.82
C LEU A 191 8.14 9.97 4.11
N ASP A 192 8.75 10.42 5.21
CA ASP A 192 8.57 9.91 6.57
C ASP A 192 7.09 10.00 6.96
N GLY A 193 6.49 8.85 7.27
CA GLY A 193 5.09 8.69 7.67
C GLY A 193 4.08 8.73 6.51
N LEU A 194 4.46 9.12 5.29
CA LEU A 194 3.49 9.37 4.23
C LEU A 194 2.71 8.12 3.83
N ALA A 195 3.39 7.11 3.27
CA ALA A 195 2.72 5.89 2.82
C ALA A 195 1.98 5.16 3.97
N GLY A 196 2.61 5.07 5.15
CA GLY A 196 2.01 4.40 6.32
C GLY A 196 0.68 5.02 6.76
N GLY A 197 0.58 6.35 6.81
CA GLY A 197 -0.68 7.02 7.17
C GLY A 197 -1.74 6.93 6.07
N LEU A 198 -1.36 7.11 4.80
CA LEU A 198 -2.28 6.97 3.67
C LEU A 198 -2.87 5.55 3.58
N LEU A 199 -2.04 4.53 3.82
CA LEU A 199 -2.47 3.13 3.87
C LEU A 199 -3.41 2.89 5.07
N SER A 200 -3.09 3.44 6.25
CA SER A 200 -3.93 3.28 7.45
C SER A 200 -5.34 3.81 7.21
N ILE A 201 -5.45 4.98 6.57
CA ILE A 201 -6.74 5.60 6.23
C ILE A 201 -7.47 4.80 5.15
N SER A 202 -6.75 4.31 4.14
CA SER A 202 -7.36 3.52 3.06
C SER A 202 -7.88 2.18 3.55
N PHE A 203 -7.08 1.41 4.31
CA PHE A 203 -7.52 0.16 4.93
C PHE A 203 -8.62 0.39 5.95
N GLY A 204 -8.56 1.47 6.74
CA GLY A 204 -9.66 1.83 7.64
C GLY A 204 -10.96 2.06 6.89
N SER A 205 -10.92 2.79 5.77
CA SER A 205 -12.10 3.09 4.96
C SER A 205 -12.68 1.81 4.32
N PHE A 206 -11.85 0.98 3.71
CA PHE A 206 -12.30 -0.32 3.16
C PHE A 206 -12.73 -1.30 4.25
N GLY A 207 -12.11 -1.27 5.43
CA GLY A 207 -12.50 -2.08 6.58
C GLY A 207 -13.90 -1.73 7.08
N ILE A 208 -14.24 -0.44 7.10
CA ILE A 208 -15.61 0.04 7.39
C ILE A 208 -16.57 -0.41 6.30
N ILE A 209 -16.22 -0.26 5.02
CA ILE A 209 -17.08 -0.72 3.91
C ILE A 209 -17.34 -2.23 4.00
N ALA A 210 -16.29 -3.03 4.21
CA ALA A 210 -16.40 -4.48 4.39
C ALA A 210 -17.28 -4.85 5.59
N LEU A 211 -17.16 -4.12 6.71
CA LEU A 211 -18.01 -4.31 7.88
C LEU A 211 -19.49 -4.06 7.55
N LEU A 212 -19.78 -2.95 6.86
CA LEU A 212 -21.14 -2.58 6.47
C LEU A 212 -21.75 -3.53 5.43
N GLN A 213 -20.93 -4.19 4.62
CA GLN A 213 -21.34 -5.25 3.69
C GLN A 213 -21.51 -6.62 4.38
N GLY A 214 -21.15 -6.76 5.65
CA GLY A 214 -21.19 -8.03 6.38
C GLY A 214 -20.00 -8.96 6.13
N HIS A 215 -18.94 -8.49 5.46
CA HIS A 215 -17.68 -9.21 5.26
C HIS A 215 -16.76 -9.05 6.49
N LEU A 216 -17.16 -9.68 7.60
CA LEU A 216 -16.51 -9.51 8.90
C LEU A 216 -15.04 -9.92 8.91
N GLY A 217 -14.67 -11.03 8.27
CA GLY A 217 -13.29 -11.49 8.18
C GLY A 217 -12.41 -10.55 7.36
N LEU A 218 -12.94 -10.00 6.26
CA LEU A 218 -12.25 -9.00 5.44
C LEU A 218 -12.08 -7.68 6.20
N SER A 219 -13.09 -7.27 6.96
CA SER A 219 -13.01 -6.11 7.85
C SER A 219 -11.94 -6.31 8.93
N ALA A 220 -11.95 -7.46 9.62
CA ALA A 220 -10.93 -7.85 10.58
C ALA A 220 -9.52 -7.83 9.99
N PHE A 221 -9.34 -8.30 8.75
CA PHE A 221 -8.06 -8.23 8.04
C PHE A 221 -7.62 -6.77 7.84
N CYS A 222 -8.52 -5.90 7.36
CA CYS A 222 -8.21 -4.48 7.16
C CYS A 222 -7.80 -3.79 8.46
N PHE A 223 -8.53 -4.02 9.56
CA PHE A 223 -8.20 -3.43 10.86
C PHE A 223 -6.95 -4.06 11.50
N THR A 224 -6.63 -5.32 11.21
CA THR A 224 -5.33 -5.94 11.54
C THR A 224 -4.19 -5.19 10.85
N VAL A 225 -4.36 -4.88 9.56
CA VAL A 225 -3.40 -4.06 8.80
C VAL A 225 -3.27 -2.66 9.40
N VAL A 226 -4.39 -2.01 9.76
CA VAL A 226 -4.37 -0.70 10.44
C VAL A 226 -3.58 -0.74 11.75
N GLY A 227 -3.80 -1.75 12.59
CA GLY A 227 -3.06 -1.91 13.85
C GLY A 227 -1.56 -2.03 13.63
N VAL A 228 -1.14 -2.83 12.64
CA VAL A 228 0.26 -2.94 12.24
C VAL A 228 0.84 -1.63 11.70
N LEU A 229 0.10 -0.92 10.86
CA LEU A 229 0.54 0.35 10.28
C LEU A 229 0.65 1.45 11.33
N LEU A 230 -0.21 1.47 12.35
CA LEU A 230 -0.08 2.40 13.48
C LEU A 230 1.21 2.17 14.27
N SER A 231 1.60 0.91 14.47
CA SER A 231 2.91 0.57 15.05
C SER A 231 4.07 1.03 14.16
N TYR A 232 3.98 0.79 12.85
CA TYR A 232 5.00 1.26 11.90
C TYR A 232 5.14 2.80 11.90
N VAL A 233 4.01 3.51 11.79
CA VAL A 233 3.94 4.97 11.73
C VAL A 233 4.51 5.59 13.01
N TRP A 234 4.31 4.98 14.19
CA TRP A 234 4.91 5.43 15.45
C TRP A 234 6.44 5.60 15.37
N PHE A 235 7.14 4.70 14.65
CA PHE A 235 8.59 4.76 14.47
C PHE A 235 9.04 5.44 13.18
N ASN A 236 8.11 5.64 12.23
CA ASN A 236 8.39 6.19 10.90
C ASN A 236 8.00 7.65 10.74
N ILE A 237 7.14 8.22 11.61
CA ILE A 237 6.90 9.67 11.66
C ILE A 237 8.23 10.41 11.79
N TYR A 238 8.36 11.51 11.07
CA TYR A 238 9.58 12.31 11.03
C TYR A 238 10.06 12.68 12.46
N PRO A 239 11.35 12.46 12.77
CA PRO A 239 12.38 11.84 11.93
C PRO A 239 12.33 10.30 11.96
N ALA A 240 12.21 9.65 10.80
CA ALA A 240 12.08 8.19 10.71
C ALA A 240 13.26 7.43 11.33
N ARG A 241 12.94 6.30 12.00
CA ARG A 241 13.93 5.33 12.51
C ARG A 241 14.24 4.20 11.54
N PHE A 242 13.29 3.87 10.66
CA PHE A 242 13.44 2.91 9.57
C PHE A 242 12.42 3.21 8.47
N PHE A 243 12.66 2.67 7.27
CA PHE A 243 11.78 2.78 6.11
C PHE A 243 11.05 1.47 5.83
N MET A 244 9.84 1.58 5.29
CA MET A 244 8.97 0.45 4.92
C MET A 244 9.69 -0.48 3.95
N GLY A 245 10.37 0.09 2.97
CA GLY A 245 11.03 -0.67 1.90
C GLY A 245 10.02 -1.23 0.91
N ASP A 246 10.53 -1.75 -0.19
CA ASP A 246 9.71 -2.36 -1.24
C ASP A 246 8.92 -3.55 -0.69
N VAL A 247 9.47 -4.27 0.30
CA VAL A 247 8.77 -5.34 1.04
C VAL A 247 7.40 -4.88 1.51
N GLY A 248 7.33 -3.77 2.24
CA GLY A 248 6.07 -3.29 2.78
C GLY A 248 5.22 -2.63 1.72
N SER A 249 5.79 -1.75 0.90
CA SER A 249 4.99 -0.96 -0.04
C SER A 249 4.25 -1.85 -1.05
N PHE A 250 4.90 -2.90 -1.57
CA PHE A 250 4.23 -3.86 -2.45
C PHE A 250 3.27 -4.75 -1.69
N ALA A 251 3.61 -5.23 -0.49
CA ALA A 251 2.70 -6.04 0.31
C ALA A 251 1.38 -5.31 0.61
N PHE A 252 1.46 -4.08 1.10
CA PHE A 252 0.28 -3.29 1.44
C PHE A 252 -0.47 -2.80 0.19
N GLY A 253 0.24 -2.38 -0.86
CA GLY A 253 -0.41 -1.92 -2.10
C GLY A 253 -1.13 -3.04 -2.85
N VAL A 254 -0.51 -4.22 -2.99
CA VAL A 254 -1.16 -5.38 -3.61
C VAL A 254 -2.38 -5.82 -2.80
N SER A 255 -2.23 -5.99 -1.48
CA SER A 255 -3.35 -6.40 -0.62
C SER A 255 -4.49 -5.38 -0.61
N LEU A 256 -4.21 -4.08 -0.63
CA LEU A 256 -5.23 -3.03 -0.74
C LEU A 256 -6.03 -3.14 -2.06
N GLY A 257 -5.34 -3.40 -3.18
CA GLY A 257 -6.00 -3.65 -4.47
C GLY A 257 -6.90 -4.89 -4.43
N VAL A 258 -6.45 -5.97 -3.76
CA VAL A 258 -7.26 -7.18 -3.56
C VAL A 258 -8.49 -6.90 -2.69
N VAL A 259 -8.35 -6.15 -1.59
CA VAL A 259 -9.46 -5.77 -0.73
C VAL A 259 -10.54 -5.03 -1.52
N ALA A 260 -10.16 -4.04 -2.32
CA ALA A 260 -11.10 -3.27 -3.13
C ALA A 260 -11.87 -4.12 -4.16
N MET A 261 -11.24 -5.19 -4.68
CA MET A 261 -11.90 -6.15 -5.56
C MET A 261 -12.88 -7.04 -4.79
N LEU A 262 -12.52 -7.51 -3.59
CA LEU A 262 -13.38 -8.37 -2.77
C LEU A 262 -14.61 -7.66 -2.23
N THR A 263 -14.49 -6.38 -1.89
CA THR A 263 -15.64 -5.54 -1.50
C THR A 263 -16.48 -5.09 -2.71
N ASN A 264 -16.10 -5.50 -3.94
CA ASN A 264 -16.71 -5.07 -5.20
C ASN A 264 -16.82 -3.53 -5.32
N THR A 265 -15.81 -2.81 -4.83
CA THR A 265 -15.78 -1.34 -4.77
C THR A 265 -14.55 -0.80 -5.50
N LEU A 266 -14.19 -1.43 -6.62
CA LEU A 266 -13.02 -1.05 -7.44
C LEU A 266 -13.02 0.45 -7.79
N PHE A 267 -14.18 1.01 -8.13
CA PHE A 267 -14.28 2.43 -8.51
C PHE A 267 -14.14 3.40 -7.32
N LEU A 268 -14.26 2.92 -6.09
CA LEU A 268 -13.99 3.71 -4.89
C LEU A 268 -12.50 3.74 -4.53
N LEU A 269 -11.70 2.79 -5.03
CA LEU A 269 -10.25 2.74 -4.82
C LEU A 269 -9.51 4.01 -5.26
N PRO A 270 -9.73 4.58 -6.47
CA PRO A 270 -9.09 5.84 -6.83
C PRO A 270 -9.62 7.04 -6.04
N VAL A 271 -10.81 6.96 -5.42
CA VAL A 271 -11.35 8.02 -4.56
C VAL A 271 -10.72 7.95 -3.17
N ILE A 272 -10.81 6.80 -2.51
CA ILE A 272 -10.22 6.58 -1.17
C ILE A 272 -8.69 6.73 -1.23
N GLY A 273 -8.07 6.16 -2.26
CA GLY A 273 -6.63 6.24 -2.52
C GLY A 273 -6.20 7.44 -3.37
N MET A 274 -6.96 8.54 -3.39
CA MET A 274 -6.72 9.66 -4.32
C MET A 274 -5.28 10.20 -4.27
N ILE A 275 -4.67 10.26 -3.09
CA ILE A 275 -3.27 10.69 -2.98
C ILE A 275 -2.33 9.72 -3.71
N PHE A 276 -2.51 8.40 -3.56
CA PHE A 276 -1.72 7.40 -4.31
C PHE A 276 -1.88 7.58 -5.82
N VAL A 277 -3.10 7.89 -6.29
CA VAL A 277 -3.38 8.15 -7.71
C VAL A 277 -2.67 9.41 -8.20
N ILE A 278 -2.72 10.50 -7.43
CA ILE A 278 -2.04 11.76 -7.79
C ILE A 278 -0.52 11.57 -7.82
N GLU A 279 0.01 10.83 -6.85
CA GLU A 279 1.42 10.50 -6.74
C GLU A 279 1.90 9.69 -7.95
N ALA A 280 1.28 8.55 -8.23
CA ALA A 280 1.59 7.71 -9.39
C ALA A 280 1.36 8.45 -10.72
N GLY A 281 0.25 9.17 -10.84
CA GLY A 281 -0.13 9.94 -12.02
C GLY A 281 0.85 11.08 -12.31
N SER A 282 1.32 11.80 -11.29
CA SER A 282 2.33 12.85 -11.45
C SER A 282 3.65 12.29 -11.97
N SER A 283 4.07 11.10 -11.51
CA SER A 283 5.24 10.40 -12.00
C SER A 283 5.07 9.96 -13.46
N LEU A 284 3.91 9.38 -13.81
CA LEU A 284 3.59 8.97 -15.17
C LEU A 284 3.59 10.17 -16.14
N ILE A 285 2.92 11.27 -15.77
CA ILE A 285 2.88 12.51 -16.56
C ILE A 285 4.30 13.04 -16.79
N GLN A 286 5.14 13.03 -15.76
CA GLN A 286 6.52 13.49 -15.87
C GLN A 286 7.34 12.63 -16.83
N ILE A 287 7.22 11.30 -16.75
CA ILE A 287 7.94 10.35 -17.63
C ILE A 287 7.48 10.54 -19.08
N LEU A 288 6.16 10.58 -19.31
CA LEU A 288 5.59 10.78 -20.65
C LEU A 288 5.98 12.14 -21.24
N SER A 289 5.96 13.21 -20.42
CA SER A 289 6.33 14.53 -20.89
C SER A 289 7.80 14.63 -21.29
N LYS A 290 8.70 14.01 -20.52
CA LYS A 290 10.11 13.89 -20.91
C LYS A 290 10.28 13.07 -22.18
N LYS A 291 9.56 11.96 -22.35
CA LYS A 291 9.71 11.08 -23.51
C LYS A 291 9.15 11.68 -24.81
N ILE A 292 8.04 12.40 -24.72
CA ILE A 292 7.31 12.93 -25.89
C ILE A 292 7.72 14.38 -26.19
N PHE A 293 7.79 15.23 -25.16
CA PHE A 293 8.00 16.68 -25.31
C PHE A 293 9.39 17.14 -24.87
N ASN A 294 10.26 16.23 -24.40
CA ASN A 294 11.61 16.53 -23.90
C ASN A 294 11.66 17.65 -22.85
N ARG A 295 10.58 17.85 -22.09
CA ARG A 295 10.48 18.88 -21.03
C ARG A 295 9.92 18.30 -19.73
N LYS A 296 10.26 18.94 -18.61
CA LYS A 296 9.74 18.59 -17.28
C LYS A 296 8.45 19.37 -17.02
N VAL A 297 7.43 18.71 -16.46
CA VAL A 297 6.18 19.34 -16.01
C VAL A 297 6.31 19.77 -14.55
N PHE A 298 6.82 18.86 -13.72
CA PHE A 298 7.12 19.10 -12.31
C PHE A 298 8.62 19.29 -12.10
N LEU A 299 9.00 20.11 -11.11
CA LEU A 299 10.41 20.30 -10.69
C LEU A 299 11.09 18.96 -10.34
N SER A 300 10.38 18.11 -9.61
CA SER A 300 10.70 16.72 -9.31
C SER A 300 9.39 15.95 -9.23
N ALA A 301 9.36 14.69 -9.66
CA ALA A 301 8.21 13.81 -9.49
C ALA A 301 8.62 12.65 -8.58
N PRO A 302 7.73 12.15 -7.69
CA PRO A 302 6.28 12.46 -7.58
C PRO A 302 5.92 13.82 -6.96
N ILE A 303 4.61 14.11 -6.83
CA ILE A 303 4.13 15.44 -6.40
C ILE A 303 4.65 15.86 -5.02
N HIS A 304 4.87 14.94 -4.08
CA HIS A 304 5.49 15.30 -2.80
C HIS A 304 6.89 15.90 -2.97
N HIS A 305 7.74 15.33 -3.83
CA HIS A 305 9.07 15.90 -4.12
C HIS A 305 8.97 17.23 -4.89
N HIS A 306 7.92 17.43 -5.69
CA HIS A 306 7.66 18.73 -6.30
C HIS A 306 7.41 19.81 -5.23
N LEU A 307 6.64 19.48 -4.19
CA LEU A 307 6.33 20.39 -3.08
C LEU A 307 7.57 20.65 -2.21
N GLU A 308 8.37 19.63 -1.92
CA GLU A 308 9.67 19.81 -1.24
C GLU A 308 10.59 20.73 -2.04
N ALA A 309 10.69 20.54 -3.36
CA ALA A 309 11.50 21.39 -4.23
C ALA A 309 11.00 22.86 -4.28
N LYS A 310 9.71 23.11 -3.97
CA LYS A 310 9.15 24.44 -3.78
C LYS A 310 9.40 25.03 -2.38
N GLY A 311 10.08 24.30 -1.50
CA GLY A 311 10.45 24.75 -0.16
C GLY A 311 9.43 24.38 0.93
N TRP A 312 8.49 23.46 0.67
CA TRP A 312 7.60 22.99 1.72
C TRP A 312 8.32 21.99 2.64
N PRO A 313 8.20 22.13 3.98
CA PRO A 313 8.74 21.13 4.90
C PRO A 313 8.09 19.75 4.69
N GLU A 314 8.89 18.70 4.78
CA GLU A 314 8.43 17.31 4.63
C GLU A 314 7.25 16.99 5.56
N THR A 315 7.35 17.35 6.85
CA THR A 315 6.29 17.14 7.84
C THR A 315 4.98 17.82 7.45
N LYS A 316 5.06 19.02 6.85
CA LYS A 316 3.89 19.77 6.38
C LYS A 316 3.20 19.06 5.22
N ILE A 317 3.97 18.44 4.33
CA ILE A 317 3.42 17.68 3.19
C ILE A 317 2.73 16.42 3.72
N THR A 318 3.42 15.61 4.53
CA THR A 318 2.88 14.39 5.12
C THR A 318 1.56 14.64 5.85
N MET A 319 1.53 15.60 6.78
CA MET A 319 0.33 15.88 7.58
C MET A 319 -0.84 16.39 6.72
N ARG A 320 -0.57 17.21 5.69
CA ARG A 320 -1.63 17.69 4.78
C ARG A 320 -2.18 16.57 3.92
N PHE A 321 -1.32 15.66 3.44
CA PHE A 321 -1.76 14.52 2.64
C PHE A 321 -2.60 13.54 3.47
N TRP A 322 -2.28 13.36 4.75
CA TRP A 322 -3.13 12.60 5.68
C TRP A 322 -4.50 13.24 5.86
N VAL A 323 -4.58 14.56 6.08
CA VAL A 323 -5.87 15.27 6.21
C VAL A 323 -6.71 15.10 4.95
N ILE A 324 -6.13 15.29 3.76
CA ILE A 324 -6.82 15.09 2.49
C ILE A 324 -7.28 13.63 2.38
N SER A 325 -6.41 12.67 2.72
CA SER A 325 -6.73 11.24 2.71
C SER A 325 -7.91 10.90 3.61
N CYS A 326 -8.02 11.50 4.81
CA CYS A 326 -9.18 11.31 5.69
C CYS A 326 -10.47 11.82 5.04
N VAL A 327 -10.43 13.02 4.45
CA VAL A 327 -11.60 13.63 3.78
C VAL A 327 -12.06 12.75 2.61
N VAL A 328 -11.15 12.33 1.74
CA VAL A 328 -11.53 11.46 0.61
C VAL A 328 -11.92 10.04 1.05
N GLY A 329 -11.40 9.57 2.19
CA GLY A 329 -11.85 8.33 2.84
C GLY A 329 -13.31 8.42 3.27
N PHE A 330 -13.71 9.51 3.94
CA PHE A 330 -15.12 9.76 4.29
C PHE A 330 -16.01 9.88 3.06
N ILE A 331 -15.56 10.59 2.02
CA ILE A 331 -16.27 10.68 0.75
C ILE A 331 -16.43 9.29 0.13
N GLY A 332 -15.40 8.45 0.15
CA GLY A 332 -15.45 7.07 -0.33
C GLY A 332 -16.47 6.21 0.40
N ILE A 333 -16.52 6.29 1.74
CA ILE A 333 -17.52 5.58 2.55
C ILE A 333 -18.93 6.08 2.23
N TYR A 334 -19.12 7.40 2.12
CA TYR A 334 -20.40 7.99 1.72
C TYR A 334 -20.84 7.48 0.33
N LEU A 335 -19.93 7.43 -0.65
CA LEU A 335 -20.21 6.89 -1.98
C LEU A 335 -20.50 5.39 -1.95
N ALA A 336 -19.89 4.62 -1.05
CA ALA A 336 -20.25 3.21 -0.87
C ALA A 336 -21.70 3.04 -0.38
N LEU A 337 -22.10 3.87 0.59
CA LEU A 337 -23.47 3.87 1.15
C LEU A 337 -24.51 4.36 0.14
N ALA A 338 -24.24 5.47 -0.54
CA ALA A 338 -25.18 6.07 -1.49
C ALA A 338 -25.18 5.38 -2.87
N GLY A 339 -24.07 4.74 -3.24
CA GLY A 339 -23.82 4.22 -4.58
C GLY A 339 -24.36 2.83 -4.86
N GLY A 340 -24.98 2.17 -3.87
CA GLY A 340 -25.57 0.84 -4.02
C GLY A 340 -24.63 -0.34 -3.70
N HIS A 341 -23.45 -0.09 -3.12
CA HIS A 341 -22.50 -1.13 -2.73
C HIS A 341 -22.85 -1.82 -1.40
N ILE A 342 -23.66 -1.16 -0.58
CA ILE A 342 -24.13 -1.66 0.70
C ILE A 342 -25.65 -1.86 0.55
N PRO A 343 -26.19 -3.07 0.79
CA PRO A 343 -27.63 -3.29 0.73
C PRO A 343 -28.32 -2.34 1.72
N ASN A 344 -29.40 -1.69 1.30
CA ASN A 344 -30.20 -0.86 2.21
C ASN A 344 -30.61 -1.73 3.41
N VAL A 345 -30.14 -1.35 4.61
CA VAL A 345 -30.47 -2.02 5.88
C VAL A 345 -31.92 -1.78 6.25
#